data_AF-F0Z6V9-F1
#
_entry.id   AF-F0Z6V9-F1
#
_cell.length_a   1.000
_cell.length_b   1.000
_cell.length_c   1.000
_cell.angle_alpha   90.00
_cell.angle_beta   90.00
_cell.angle_gamma   90.00
#
_symmetry.space_group_name_H-M   'P 1'
#
loop_
_entity.id
_entity.type
_entity.pdbx_description
1 polymer ?
#
loop_
_entity_poly.entity_id
_entity_poly.type
_entity_poly.pdbx_seq_one_letter_code
_entity_poly.pdbx_strand_id
1 'polypeptide(L)'
;MKIITLIFIILSLAKSQIINGPSLEFGVVDSTTIIPNLNLSNLTSSKNFKSYSRYDWSFIRLSIRSNDSQFLGYADIHPRVDEFTTFRVPNTQNLIFNSLSKNSSSSSDNTIITGGQNGVNQWPGWQIWAEILAPKTITTFTTKIVDSPCIVNGTRLNITSCATLANGTEPTTFKETVTTNSTETVLITLPPKNIIDVNSRTFVNFFAIVIQLDKGNIIDAIWDGDRLPQVCKSCDSCIDNQCGSKYDDMQCDVGNGCQLKIMVAWAGQDKNNQPCQSINKIPSNFQKYSATSIKNIGTGLLSDFFYRINDNNNNPNTA
;
A
#
# COMPACT_ATOMS: atom_id res chain seq x y z
N MET A 1 13.20 39.76 27.73
CA MET A 1 12.89 38.31 27.57
C MET A 1 11.78 38.03 26.56
N LYS A 2 10.62 38.71 26.59
CA LYS A 2 9.47 38.45 25.70
C LYS A 2 9.74 38.62 24.18
N ILE A 3 10.61 39.56 23.79
CA ILE A 3 10.94 39.81 22.37
C ILE A 3 11.73 38.65 21.75
N ILE A 4 12.64 38.04 22.51
CA ILE A 4 13.46 36.92 22.03
C ILE A 4 12.58 35.69 21.78
N THR A 5 11.63 35.40 22.68
CA THR A 5 10.68 34.30 22.52
C THR A 5 9.79 34.48 21.27
N LEU A 6 9.35 35.70 21.00
CA LEU A 6 8.55 36.02 19.80
C LEU A 6 9.35 35.81 18.50
N ILE A 7 10.63 36.20 18.48
CA ILE A 7 11.52 35.99 17.33
C ILE A 7 11.74 34.49 17.08
N PHE A 8 11.93 33.69 18.14
CA PHE A 8 12.05 32.23 17.99
C PHE A 8 10.76 31.58 17.50
N ILE A 9 9.59 32.04 17.94
CA ILE A 9 8.29 31.56 17.43
C ILE A 9 8.12 31.91 15.94
N ILE A 10 8.45 33.15 15.54
CA ILE A 10 8.33 33.58 14.13
C ILE A 10 9.33 32.83 13.24
N LEU A 11 10.58 32.62 13.68
CA LEU A 11 11.57 31.82 12.95
C LEU A 11 11.16 30.35 12.87
N SER A 12 10.59 29.80 13.95
CA SER A 12 10.06 28.44 13.99
C SER A 12 8.87 28.28 13.05
N LEU A 13 7.97 29.26 12.96
CA LEU A 13 6.83 29.26 12.04
C LEU A 13 7.27 29.43 10.59
N ALA A 14 8.19 30.37 10.32
CA ALA A 14 8.72 30.61 8.97
C ALA A 14 9.53 29.42 8.42
N LYS A 15 10.18 28.65 9.30
CA LYS A 15 10.86 27.39 8.96
C LYS A 15 9.97 26.16 9.19
N SER A 16 8.74 26.34 9.66
CA SER A 16 7.82 25.24 9.89
C SER A 16 7.39 24.67 8.54
N GLN A 17 7.88 23.47 8.25
CA GLN A 17 7.53 22.73 7.04
C GLN A 17 6.03 22.33 6.99
N ILE A 18 5.26 22.56 8.07
CA ILE A 18 3.81 22.31 8.13
C ILE A 18 3.05 23.38 7.33
N ILE A 19 3.55 24.62 7.27
CA ILE A 19 2.87 25.74 6.58
C ILE A 19 3.07 25.69 5.06
N ASN A 20 4.19 25.11 4.60
CA ASN A 20 4.57 25.07 3.18
C ASN A 20 4.33 23.69 2.51
N GLY A 21 3.64 22.76 3.18
CA GLY A 21 3.24 21.49 2.59
C GLY A 21 1.99 21.63 1.70
N PRO A 22 1.72 20.68 0.78
CA PRO A 22 0.44 20.64 0.08
C PRO A 22 -0.71 20.57 1.10
N SER A 23 -1.81 21.27 0.85
CA SER A 23 -2.99 21.23 1.71
C SER A 23 -3.46 19.78 1.86
N LEU A 24 -3.44 19.26 3.10
CA LEU A 24 -3.80 17.88 3.41
C LEU A 24 -5.32 17.67 3.46
N GLU A 25 -6.12 18.73 3.26
CA GLU A 25 -7.49 18.70 3.76
C GLU A 25 -8.48 17.93 2.89
N PHE A 26 -8.41 17.91 1.55
CA PHE A 26 -9.39 17.13 0.77
C PHE A 26 -8.82 16.66 -0.57
N GLY A 27 -8.79 15.35 -0.79
CA GLY A 27 -8.57 14.77 -2.12
C GLY A 27 -9.72 15.12 -3.06
N VAL A 28 -9.43 15.23 -4.35
CA VAL A 28 -10.44 15.50 -5.39
C VAL A 28 -11.26 14.24 -5.62
N VAL A 29 -12.50 14.21 -5.13
CA VAL A 29 -13.47 13.15 -5.49
C VAL A 29 -14.09 13.52 -6.82
N ASP A 30 -13.53 12.99 -7.91
CA ASP A 30 -14.09 13.17 -9.24
C ASP A 30 -14.95 11.98 -9.64
N SER A 31 -16.27 12.19 -9.77
CA SER A 31 -17.22 11.15 -10.15
C SER A 31 -17.51 11.09 -11.65
N THR A 32 -16.90 11.97 -12.46
CA THR A 32 -17.32 12.18 -13.86
C THR A 32 -16.18 12.25 -14.87
N THR A 33 -14.94 12.42 -14.43
CA THR A 33 -13.81 12.50 -15.35
C THR A 33 -12.94 11.26 -15.23
N ILE A 34 -12.90 10.46 -16.30
CA ILE A 34 -11.70 9.67 -16.62
C ILE A 34 -10.58 10.70 -16.59
N ILE A 35 -9.77 10.71 -15.52
CA ILE A 35 -8.64 11.62 -15.41
C ILE A 35 -7.85 11.48 -16.72
N PRO A 36 -7.47 12.57 -17.40
CA PRO A 36 -6.50 12.48 -18.47
C PRO A 36 -5.31 11.72 -17.91
N ASN A 37 -4.95 10.60 -18.57
CA ASN A 37 -3.82 9.76 -18.24
C ASN A 37 -2.77 10.58 -17.51
N LEU A 38 -2.59 10.34 -16.21
CA LEU A 38 -1.41 10.81 -15.50
C LEU A 38 -0.27 10.43 -16.41
N ASN A 39 0.40 11.44 -16.99
CA ASN A 39 1.33 11.16 -18.06
C ASN A 39 2.54 10.49 -17.43
N LEU A 40 2.42 9.17 -17.29
CA LEU A 40 3.25 8.29 -16.48
C LEU A 40 4.70 8.46 -16.91
N SER A 41 4.90 8.72 -18.20
CA SER A 41 6.19 9.01 -18.83
C SER A 41 6.98 10.15 -18.18
N ASN A 42 6.32 11.17 -17.60
CA ASN A 42 7.00 12.27 -16.90
C ASN A 42 7.41 11.88 -15.46
N LEU A 43 6.61 11.05 -14.79
CA LEU A 43 6.87 10.58 -13.41
C LEU A 43 7.84 9.40 -13.37
N THR A 44 7.85 8.55 -14.39
CA THR A 44 8.76 7.41 -14.50
C THR A 44 10.08 7.75 -15.21
N SER A 45 10.27 9.00 -15.64
CA SER A 45 11.56 9.42 -16.19
C SER A 45 12.65 9.23 -15.14
N SER A 46 13.69 8.46 -15.49
CA SER A 46 14.72 8.03 -14.54
C SER A 46 15.53 9.16 -13.90
N LYS A 47 15.37 10.39 -14.40
CA LYS A 47 15.97 11.61 -13.85
C LYS A 47 15.24 12.14 -12.62
N ASN A 48 14.05 11.62 -12.29
CA ASN A 48 13.24 12.06 -11.15
C ASN A 48 13.33 11.11 -9.94
N PHE A 49 14.23 10.12 -9.95
CA PHE A 49 14.44 9.24 -8.81
C PHE A 49 15.17 9.99 -7.69
N LYS A 50 14.37 10.50 -6.76
CA LYS A 50 14.84 11.14 -5.54
C LYS A 50 14.99 10.07 -4.45
N SER A 51 16.19 9.96 -3.88
CA SER A 51 16.36 9.27 -2.60
C SER A 51 15.78 10.13 -1.48
N TYR A 52 14.88 9.55 -0.70
CA TYR A 52 14.15 10.20 0.38
C TYR A 52 14.97 10.26 1.67
N SER A 53 15.06 11.45 2.25
CA SER A 53 15.42 11.64 3.66
C SER A 53 14.18 11.51 4.53
N ARG A 54 14.39 11.24 5.83
CA ARG A 54 13.39 11.52 6.86
C ARG A 54 12.78 12.92 6.67
N TYR A 55 11.46 13.01 6.80
CA TYR A 55 10.62 14.21 6.61
C TYR A 55 10.46 14.71 5.17
N ASP A 56 11.03 14.06 4.17
CA ASP A 56 10.64 14.34 2.78
C ASP A 56 9.18 13.96 2.54
N TRP A 57 8.52 14.69 1.63
CA TRP A 57 7.19 14.33 1.15
C TRP A 57 7.29 13.25 0.08
N SER A 58 6.51 12.19 0.22
CA SER A 58 6.26 11.21 -0.84
C SER A 58 4.88 11.41 -1.47
N PHE A 59 4.55 10.55 -2.42
CA PHE A 59 3.26 10.56 -3.09
C PHE A 59 2.66 9.16 -3.10
N ILE A 60 1.39 9.06 -2.70
CA ILE A 60 0.59 7.85 -2.84
C ILE A 60 -0.78 8.24 -3.37
N ARG A 61 -1.25 7.54 -4.40
CA ARG A 61 -2.64 7.60 -4.83
C ARG A 61 -3.42 6.47 -4.18
N LEU A 62 -4.48 6.81 -3.49
CA LEU A 62 -5.46 5.87 -2.98
C LEU A 62 -6.66 5.86 -3.89
N SER A 63 -7.12 4.68 -4.28
CA SER A 63 -8.24 4.53 -5.19
C SER A 63 -9.27 3.61 -4.56
N ILE A 64 -10.54 3.99 -4.68
CA ILE A 64 -11.69 3.24 -4.19
C ILE A 64 -12.63 3.00 -5.35
N ARG A 65 -13.13 1.77 -5.47
CA ARG A 65 -14.16 1.43 -6.46
C ARG A 65 -15.29 0.63 -5.83
N SER A 66 -16.46 0.71 -6.47
CA SER A 66 -17.59 -0.17 -6.23
C SER A 66 -18.01 -0.76 -7.56
N ASN A 67 -17.92 -2.08 -7.69
CA ASN A 67 -18.34 -2.75 -8.92
C ASN A 67 -19.85 -2.61 -9.14
N ASP A 68 -20.64 -2.62 -8.06
CA ASP A 68 -22.10 -2.57 -8.12
C ASP A 68 -22.63 -1.21 -8.56
N SER A 69 -22.07 -0.12 -8.00
CA SER A 69 -22.48 1.25 -8.35
C SER A 69 -21.69 1.82 -9.53
N GLN A 70 -20.71 1.08 -10.06
CA GLN A 70 -19.70 1.56 -11.02
C GLN A 70 -18.93 2.80 -10.53
N PHE A 71 -18.98 3.09 -9.23
CA PHE A 71 -18.26 4.21 -8.65
C PHE A 71 -16.75 3.93 -8.72
N LEU A 72 -16.01 4.94 -9.13
CA LEU A 72 -14.56 5.00 -9.05
C LEU A 72 -14.17 6.37 -8.51
N GLY A 73 -13.43 6.38 -7.42
CA GLY A 73 -12.88 7.60 -6.82
C GLY A 73 -11.42 7.38 -6.46
N TYR A 74 -10.66 8.47 -6.37
CA TYR A 74 -9.28 8.42 -5.93
C TYR A 74 -8.94 9.68 -5.12
N ALA A 75 -7.88 9.60 -4.34
CA ALA A 75 -7.32 10.71 -3.59
C ALA A 75 -5.80 10.59 -3.59
N ASP A 76 -5.13 11.68 -3.90
CA ASP A 76 -3.68 11.77 -3.79
C ASP A 76 -3.32 12.24 -2.38
N ILE A 77 -2.46 11.48 -1.71
CA ILE A 77 -1.96 11.78 -0.36
C ILE A 77 -0.45 11.95 -0.40
N HIS A 78 0.03 12.81 0.50
CA HIS A 78 1.45 13.11 0.63
C HIS A 78 1.92 12.72 2.04
N PRO A 79 2.26 11.44 2.30
CA PRO A 79 2.84 11.07 3.58
C PRO A 79 4.26 11.60 3.71
N ARG A 80 4.65 11.96 4.93
CA ARG A 80 6.03 12.30 5.24
C ARG A 80 6.83 11.05 5.54
N VAL A 81 8.04 11.01 5.00
CA VAL A 81 8.97 9.89 5.17
C VAL A 81 9.37 9.78 6.64
N ASP A 82 9.19 8.58 7.17
CA ASP A 82 9.42 8.22 8.56
C ASP A 82 8.51 8.94 9.59
N GLU A 83 7.40 9.54 9.13
CA GLU A 83 6.29 9.95 9.99
C GLU A 83 5.11 8.99 9.82
N PHE A 84 4.44 8.68 10.93
CA PHE A 84 3.21 7.90 10.88
C PHE A 84 2.08 8.80 10.38
N THR A 85 1.62 8.56 9.15
CA THR A 85 0.60 9.38 8.50
C THR A 85 -0.75 8.66 8.57
N THR A 86 -1.81 9.38 8.93
CA THR A 86 -3.19 8.86 8.89
C THR A 86 -4.04 9.74 7.98
N PHE A 87 -4.68 9.13 7.00
CA PHE A 87 -5.69 9.73 6.14
C PHE A 87 -7.07 9.18 6.50
N ARG A 88 -8.10 10.02 6.41
CA ARG A 88 -9.48 9.66 6.74
C ARG A 88 -10.36 9.95 5.56
N VAL A 89 -11.20 8.98 5.21
CA VAL A 89 -12.32 9.21 4.29
C VAL A 89 -13.57 9.45 5.15
N PRO A 90 -14.08 10.68 5.24
CA PRO A 90 -15.30 10.94 6.01
C PRO A 90 -16.51 10.27 5.33
N ASN A 91 -17.54 9.94 6.11
CA ASN A 91 -18.82 9.40 5.61
C ASN A 91 -18.71 8.15 4.73
N THR A 92 -17.62 7.36 4.82
CA THR A 92 -17.47 6.13 4.01
C THR A 92 -18.59 5.14 4.30
N GLN A 93 -19.07 5.09 5.54
CA GLN A 93 -20.24 4.31 5.90
C GLN A 93 -21.46 4.69 5.06
N ASN A 94 -21.84 5.96 4.99
CA ASN A 94 -23.03 6.35 4.22
C ASN A 94 -22.87 6.01 2.73
N LEU A 95 -21.67 6.20 2.18
CA LEU A 95 -21.36 5.84 0.80
C LEU A 95 -21.56 4.33 0.54
N ILE A 96 -21.05 3.49 1.45
CA ILE A 96 -21.03 2.03 1.31
C ILE A 96 -22.39 1.43 1.67
N PHE A 97 -23.00 1.81 2.79
CA PHE A 97 -24.24 1.21 3.29
C PHE A 97 -25.48 1.67 2.50
N ASN A 98 -25.51 2.90 1.97
CA ASN A 98 -26.60 3.31 1.07
C ASN A 98 -26.59 2.52 -0.24
N SER A 99 -25.43 2.01 -0.67
CA SER A 99 -25.34 1.15 -1.86
C SER A 99 -25.90 -0.25 -1.58
N LEU A 100 -25.74 -0.75 -0.34
CA LEU A 100 -26.27 -2.05 0.07
C LEU A 100 -27.79 -2.02 0.27
N SER A 101 -28.34 -0.94 0.85
CA SER A 101 -29.78 -0.87 1.16
C SER A 101 -30.67 -0.74 -0.08
N LYS A 102 -30.17 -0.13 -1.16
CA LYS A 102 -30.92 0.00 -2.42
C LYS A 102 -31.16 -1.32 -3.13
N ASN A 103 -30.25 -2.29 -2.97
CA ASN A 103 -30.39 -3.62 -3.57
C ASN A 103 -31.34 -4.54 -2.78
N SER A 104 -31.62 -4.24 -1.50
CA SER A 104 -32.57 -5.02 -0.70
C SER A 104 -34.05 -4.70 -0.95
N SER A 105 -34.37 -3.63 -1.68
CA SER A 105 -35.77 -3.18 -1.88
C SER A 105 -36.43 -3.63 -3.19
N SER A 106 -35.72 -4.32 -4.10
CA SER A 106 -36.25 -4.66 -5.44
C SER A 106 -36.25 -6.15 -5.80
N SER A 107 -35.95 -7.07 -4.88
CA SER A 107 -36.10 -8.49 -5.14
C SER A 107 -36.55 -9.25 -3.89
N SER A 108 -37.73 -9.87 -3.99
CA SER A 108 -38.19 -10.95 -3.11
C SER A 108 -37.34 -12.23 -3.22
N ASP A 109 -36.21 -12.18 -3.91
CA ASP A 109 -35.21 -13.23 -3.93
C ASP A 109 -34.18 -12.96 -2.83
N ASN A 110 -34.20 -13.81 -1.82
CA ASN A 110 -33.17 -13.97 -0.78
C ASN A 110 -31.82 -14.46 -1.36
N THR A 111 -31.49 -14.15 -2.61
CA THR A 111 -30.18 -14.40 -3.20
C THR A 111 -29.23 -13.30 -2.72
N ILE A 112 -28.83 -13.43 -1.46
CA ILE A 112 -27.61 -12.79 -0.95
C ILE A 112 -26.52 -13.15 -1.95
N ILE A 113 -25.97 -12.14 -2.65
CA ILE A 113 -24.88 -12.32 -3.61
C ILE A 113 -23.63 -12.72 -2.80
N THR A 114 -23.55 -13.99 -2.47
CA THR A 114 -22.35 -14.61 -1.90
C THR A 114 -21.36 -14.77 -3.03
N GLY A 115 -20.20 -14.12 -2.92
CA GLY A 115 -19.06 -14.43 -3.76
C GLY A 115 -18.74 -15.93 -3.67
N GLY A 116 -18.92 -16.62 -4.79
CA GLY A 116 -18.30 -17.89 -5.10
C GLY A 116 -19.07 -19.16 -4.72
N GLN A 117 -19.76 -19.74 -5.71
CA GLN A 117 -19.60 -21.17 -6.01
C GLN A 117 -19.50 -21.50 -7.51
N ASN A 118 -19.95 -20.63 -8.43
CA ASN A 118 -20.01 -20.97 -9.87
C ASN A 118 -19.29 -19.98 -10.81
N GLY A 119 -18.12 -19.48 -10.45
CA GLY A 119 -17.19 -18.88 -11.43
C GLY A 119 -17.60 -17.52 -12.04
N VAL A 120 -18.61 -16.83 -11.51
CA VAL A 120 -18.86 -15.43 -11.87
C VAL A 120 -18.14 -14.55 -10.85
N ASN A 121 -17.05 -13.92 -11.28
CA ASN A 121 -16.24 -12.93 -10.56
C ASN A 121 -17.01 -11.61 -10.34
N GLN A 122 -18.23 -11.66 -9.83
CA GLN A 122 -18.88 -10.49 -9.25
C GLN A 122 -18.62 -10.54 -7.75
N TRP A 123 -17.59 -9.82 -7.31
CA TRP A 123 -17.45 -9.44 -5.93
C TRP A 123 -18.36 -8.23 -5.72
N PRO A 124 -19.54 -8.37 -5.08
CA PRO A 124 -20.34 -7.23 -4.66
C PRO A 124 -19.58 -6.57 -3.52
N GLY A 125 -18.72 -5.61 -3.85
CA GLY A 125 -17.72 -5.17 -2.90
C GLY A 125 -17.15 -3.81 -3.25
N TRP A 126 -17.10 -2.96 -2.24
CA TRP A 126 -16.24 -1.80 -2.22
C TRP A 126 -14.80 -2.26 -2.06
N GLN A 127 -13.93 -1.81 -2.94
CA GLN A 127 -12.51 -2.17 -2.95
C GLN A 127 -11.65 -0.93 -2.86
N ILE A 128 -10.50 -1.06 -2.20
CA ILE A 128 -9.46 -0.04 -2.12
C ILE A 128 -8.13 -0.59 -2.63
N TRP A 129 -7.36 0.23 -3.35
CA TRP A 129 -5.97 -0.05 -3.67
C TRP A 129 -5.12 1.22 -3.53
N ALA A 130 -3.81 1.05 -3.55
CA ALA A 130 -2.86 2.15 -3.49
C ALA A 130 -1.82 2.04 -4.60
N GLU A 131 -1.44 3.17 -5.17
CA GLU A 131 -0.39 3.30 -6.16
C GLU A 131 0.66 4.26 -5.60
N ILE A 132 1.89 3.78 -5.49
CA ILE A 132 3.01 4.58 -5.02
C ILE A 132 3.79 4.99 -6.27
N LEU A 133 3.97 6.30 -6.45
CA LEU A 133 4.71 6.86 -7.58
C LEU A 133 6.22 6.73 -7.35
N ALA A 134 6.66 5.50 -7.12
CA ALA A 134 8.05 5.11 -7.02
C ALA A 134 8.27 3.84 -7.85
N PRO A 135 9.35 3.78 -8.62
CA PRO A 135 9.73 2.56 -9.33
C PRO A 135 10.13 1.46 -8.33
N LYS A 136 9.77 0.23 -8.63
CA LYS A 136 10.40 -0.97 -8.10
C LYS A 136 11.14 -1.66 -9.22
N THR A 137 12.40 -1.97 -8.96
CA THR A 137 13.21 -2.79 -9.84
C THR A 137 12.89 -4.26 -9.55
N ILE A 138 12.32 -4.95 -10.53
CA ILE A 138 12.04 -6.39 -10.46
C ILE A 138 13.06 -7.11 -11.34
N THR A 139 13.86 -7.97 -10.72
CA THR A 139 14.77 -8.86 -11.45
C THR A 139 14.14 -10.25 -11.51
N THR A 140 13.71 -10.64 -12.71
CA THR A 140 13.12 -11.96 -12.98
C THR A 140 14.20 -12.89 -13.51
N PHE A 141 14.43 -14.00 -12.82
CA PHE A 141 15.33 -15.06 -13.26
C PHE A 141 14.55 -16.08 -14.07
N THR A 142 14.75 -16.10 -15.38
CA THR A 142 14.13 -17.10 -16.26
C THR A 142 15.13 -18.20 -16.53
N THR A 143 14.74 -19.44 -16.23
CA THR A 143 15.54 -20.62 -16.52
C THR A 143 15.06 -21.22 -17.83
N LYS A 144 15.93 -21.29 -18.83
CA LYS A 144 15.65 -21.91 -20.13
C LYS A 144 16.58 -23.09 -20.34
N ILE A 145 16.03 -24.16 -20.88
CA ILE A 145 16.83 -25.28 -21.35
C ILE A 145 17.26 -24.92 -22.78
N VAL A 146 18.56 -24.76 -22.98
CA VAL A 146 19.17 -24.48 -24.28
C VAL A 146 20.05 -25.64 -24.70
N ASP A 147 20.16 -25.88 -26.00
CA ASP A 147 21.09 -26.86 -26.52
C ASP A 147 22.51 -26.33 -26.32
N SER A 148 23.31 -27.04 -25.53
CA SER A 148 24.71 -26.70 -25.31
C SER A 148 25.57 -27.17 -26.47
N PRO A 149 26.65 -26.44 -26.81
CA PRO A 149 27.68 -26.91 -27.73
C PRO A 149 28.12 -28.35 -27.45
N CYS A 150 28.35 -29.11 -28.52
CA CYS A 150 28.79 -30.50 -28.46
C CYS A 150 30.18 -30.60 -27.80
N ILE A 151 30.43 -31.72 -27.12
CA ILE A 151 31.74 -32.03 -26.55
C ILE A 151 32.45 -32.97 -27.52
N VAL A 152 33.56 -32.54 -28.11
CA VAL A 152 34.42 -33.38 -28.95
C VAL A 152 35.74 -33.59 -28.21
N ASN A 153 36.09 -34.85 -27.94
CA ASN A 153 37.31 -35.24 -27.21
C ASN A 153 37.50 -34.50 -25.86
N GLY A 154 36.42 -34.31 -25.10
CA GLY A 154 36.47 -33.63 -23.79
C GLY A 154 36.55 -32.10 -23.86
N THR A 155 36.53 -31.50 -25.05
CA THR A 155 36.61 -30.03 -25.25
C THR A 155 35.26 -29.51 -25.75
N ARG A 156 34.75 -28.42 -25.15
CA ARG A 156 33.52 -27.73 -25.61
C ARG A 156 33.83 -26.96 -26.90
N LEU A 157 33.13 -27.26 -28.00
CA LEU A 157 33.27 -26.55 -29.29
C LEU A 157 32.00 -25.78 -29.65
N ASN A 158 32.12 -24.57 -30.20
CA ASN A 158 30.96 -23.73 -30.55
C ASN A 158 30.00 -24.45 -31.55
N ILE A 159 28.69 -24.15 -31.50
CA ILE A 159 27.64 -24.90 -32.23
C ILE A 159 27.90 -25.01 -33.75
N THR A 160 28.46 -23.96 -34.37
CA THR A 160 28.80 -23.94 -35.80
C THR A 160 29.91 -24.93 -36.18
N SER A 161 30.78 -25.31 -35.25
CA SER A 161 31.86 -26.29 -35.45
C SER A 161 31.41 -27.75 -35.26
N CYS A 162 30.17 -28.00 -34.79
CA CYS A 162 29.65 -29.35 -34.55
C CYS A 162 29.08 -30.03 -35.81
N ALA A 163 28.89 -29.30 -36.92
CA ALA A 163 28.25 -29.81 -38.13
C ALA A 163 29.16 -30.67 -39.02
N THR A 164 30.47 -30.69 -38.78
CA THR A 164 31.46 -31.35 -39.65
C THR A 164 32.40 -32.26 -38.87
N LEU A 165 31.91 -33.41 -38.40
CA LEU A 165 32.77 -34.51 -37.96
C LEU A 165 32.98 -35.49 -39.13
N ALA A 166 34.24 -35.64 -39.53
CA ALA A 166 34.68 -36.45 -40.67
C ALA A 166 34.48 -37.98 -40.51
N ASN A 167 33.87 -38.46 -39.42
CA ASN A 167 33.81 -39.88 -39.04
C ASN A 167 32.41 -40.41 -38.66
N GLY A 168 31.33 -39.78 -39.11
CA GLY A 168 29.99 -40.41 -39.14
C GLY A 168 29.31 -40.73 -37.81
N THR A 169 29.85 -40.28 -36.68
CA THR A 169 29.17 -40.33 -35.37
C THR A 169 28.39 -39.04 -35.16
N GLU A 170 27.07 -39.14 -35.01
CA GLU A 170 26.23 -37.98 -34.74
C GLU A 170 26.65 -37.32 -33.40
N PRO A 171 26.90 -36.00 -33.37
CA PRO A 171 27.23 -35.32 -32.13
C PRO A 171 26.05 -35.41 -31.16
N THR A 172 26.32 -35.88 -29.93
CA THR A 172 25.34 -35.85 -28.86
C THR A 172 25.16 -34.41 -28.39
N THR A 173 23.97 -33.85 -28.63
CA THR A 173 23.56 -32.58 -28.04
C THR A 173 23.14 -32.83 -26.60
N PHE A 174 23.62 -32.00 -25.68
CA PHE A 174 23.19 -32.04 -24.29
C PHE A 174 22.38 -30.78 -23.98
N LYS A 175 21.33 -30.96 -23.19
CA LYS A 175 20.48 -29.88 -22.72
C LYS A 175 21.15 -29.21 -21.52
N GLU A 176 21.55 -27.95 -21.66
CA GLU A 176 22.08 -27.13 -20.55
C GLU A 176 20.99 -26.21 -20.03
N THR A 177 20.97 -26.04 -18.72
CA THR A 177 20.04 -25.14 -18.04
C THR A 177 20.71 -23.78 -17.91
N VAL A 178 20.26 -22.80 -18.68
CA VAL A 178 20.78 -21.43 -18.63
C VAL A 178 19.78 -20.54 -17.91
N THR A 179 20.23 -19.89 -16.84
CA THR A 179 19.48 -18.87 -16.12
C THR A 179 19.85 -17.50 -16.64
N THR A 180 18.89 -16.81 -17.26
CA THR A 180 19.02 -15.42 -17.69
C THR A 180 18.22 -14.52 -16.75
N ASN A 181 18.81 -13.40 -16.31
CA ASN A 181 18.07 -12.38 -15.58
C ASN A 181 17.54 -11.31 -16.54
N SER A 182 16.30 -10.88 -16.33
CA SER A 182 15.74 -9.68 -16.95
C SER A 182 15.34 -8.72 -15.85
N THR A 183 15.69 -7.45 -16.00
CA THR A 183 15.37 -6.43 -15.01
C THR A 183 14.42 -5.42 -15.63
N GLU A 184 13.24 -5.27 -15.03
CA GLU A 184 12.27 -4.27 -15.42
C GLU A 184 11.98 -3.33 -14.25
N THR A 185 11.57 -2.11 -14.59
CA THR A 185 11.16 -1.11 -13.61
C THR A 185 9.67 -0.89 -13.72
N VAL A 186 8.93 -1.22 -12.66
CA VAL A 186 7.48 -1.12 -12.61
C VAL A 186 7.05 -0.19 -11.48
N LEU A 187 5.87 0.40 -11.58
CA LEU A 187 5.29 1.14 -10.45
C LEU A 187 4.85 0.18 -9.35
N ILE A 188 4.95 0.63 -8.11
CA ILE A 188 4.46 -0.14 -6.97
C ILE A 188 2.95 0.08 -6.85
N THR A 189 2.18 -0.91 -7.27
CA THR A 189 0.73 -0.97 -7.08
C THR A 189 0.41 -2.05 -6.06
N LEU A 190 -0.23 -1.67 -4.96
CA LEU A 190 -0.74 -2.62 -3.98
C LEU A 190 -1.99 -3.31 -4.53
N PRO A 191 -2.16 -4.63 -4.29
CA PRO A 191 -3.33 -5.34 -4.76
C PRO A 191 -4.62 -4.79 -4.12
N PRO A 192 -5.76 -4.80 -4.82
CA PRO A 192 -7.02 -4.33 -4.28
C PRO A 192 -7.45 -5.18 -3.07
N LYS A 193 -8.06 -4.52 -2.08
CA LYS A 193 -8.60 -5.12 -0.87
C LYS A 193 -10.07 -4.77 -0.72
N ASN A 194 -10.88 -5.75 -0.33
CA ASN A 194 -12.28 -5.54 -0.01
C ASN A 194 -12.39 -4.75 1.30
N ILE A 195 -13.22 -3.70 1.28
CA ILE A 195 -13.54 -2.87 2.45
C ILE A 195 -14.62 -3.55 3.30
N ILE A 196 -15.42 -4.41 2.69
CA ILE A 196 -16.66 -4.93 3.25
C ILE A 196 -16.88 -6.39 2.88
N ASP A 197 -17.39 -7.17 3.83
CA ASP A 197 -17.95 -8.49 3.59
C ASP A 197 -19.41 -8.50 4.06
N VAL A 198 -20.32 -8.55 3.08
CA VAL A 198 -21.76 -8.51 3.29
C VAL A 198 -22.26 -9.74 4.05
N ASN A 199 -21.64 -10.91 3.83
CA ASN A 199 -22.10 -12.17 4.42
C ASN A 199 -21.83 -12.21 5.91
N SER A 200 -20.64 -11.77 6.32
CA SER A 200 -20.26 -11.69 7.73
C SER A 200 -20.68 -10.38 8.40
N ARG A 201 -21.33 -9.45 7.67
CA ARG A 201 -21.66 -8.10 8.13
C ARG A 201 -20.45 -7.38 8.74
N THR A 202 -19.32 -7.47 8.07
CA THR A 202 -18.01 -6.99 8.55
C THR A 202 -17.47 -5.86 7.67
N PHE A 203 -16.85 -4.87 8.30
CA PHE A 203 -16.20 -3.73 7.66
C PHE A 203 -14.72 -3.60 8.11
N VAL A 204 -13.83 -3.30 7.18
CA VAL A 204 -12.43 -2.94 7.48
C VAL A 204 -12.38 -1.45 7.84
N ASN A 205 -12.17 -1.14 9.12
CA ASN A 205 -12.15 0.23 9.63
C ASN A 205 -10.84 0.98 9.36
N PHE A 206 -9.74 0.25 9.15
CA PHE A 206 -8.49 0.84 8.71
C PHE A 206 -7.67 -0.09 7.81
N PHE A 207 -6.91 0.50 6.90
CA PHE A 207 -5.83 -0.18 6.18
C PHE A 207 -4.50 0.45 6.57
N ALA A 208 -3.45 -0.36 6.64
CA ALA A 208 -2.10 0.13 6.88
C ALA A 208 -1.18 -0.28 5.72
N ILE A 209 -0.46 0.69 5.17
CA ILE A 209 0.54 0.54 4.12
C ILE A 209 1.92 0.63 4.78
N VAL A 210 2.76 -0.37 4.54
CA VAL A 210 4.16 -0.36 4.93
C VAL A 210 5.02 -0.15 3.68
N ILE A 211 5.73 0.96 3.62
CA ILE A 211 6.67 1.30 2.56
C ILE A 211 8.09 0.95 3.02
N GLN A 212 8.82 0.19 2.22
CA GLN A 212 10.19 -0.21 2.52
C GLN A 212 11.18 0.70 1.80
N LEU A 213 12.13 1.24 2.57
CA LEU A 213 13.23 2.06 2.09
C LEU A 213 14.56 1.32 2.24
N ASP A 214 15.38 1.38 1.19
CA ASP A 214 16.80 1.05 1.24
C ASP A 214 17.62 2.27 0.80
N LYS A 215 18.38 2.82 1.76
CA LYS A 215 19.16 4.06 1.58
C LYS A 215 18.34 5.19 0.95
N GLY A 216 17.10 5.34 1.41
CA GLY A 216 16.17 6.36 0.93
C GLY A 216 15.47 6.03 -0.39
N ASN A 217 15.77 4.92 -1.04
CA ASN A 217 15.04 4.48 -2.23
C ASN A 217 13.87 3.60 -1.81
N ILE A 218 12.68 3.87 -2.33
CA ILE A 218 11.53 2.98 -2.13
C ILE A 218 11.76 1.71 -2.94
N ILE A 219 11.87 0.58 -2.25
CA ILE A 219 12.12 -0.73 -2.86
C ILE A 219 10.87 -1.60 -2.90
N ASP A 220 9.92 -1.36 -2.00
CA ASP A 220 8.69 -2.12 -1.95
C ASP A 220 7.60 -1.39 -1.15
N ALA A 221 6.36 -1.85 -1.31
CA ALA A 221 5.32 -1.58 -0.34
C ALA A 221 4.34 -2.75 -0.25
N ILE A 222 3.72 -2.88 0.91
CA ILE A 222 2.81 -3.98 1.20
C ILE A 222 1.70 -3.53 2.17
N TRP A 223 0.51 -4.12 2.05
CA TRP A 223 -0.50 -4.02 3.10
C TRP A 223 -0.01 -4.72 4.37
N ASP A 224 -0.14 -4.08 5.52
CA ASP A 224 0.36 -4.63 6.77
C ASP A 224 -0.29 -5.98 7.12
N GLY A 225 -1.57 -6.16 6.77
CA GLY A 225 -2.26 -7.43 6.91
C GLY A 225 -1.67 -8.56 6.06
N ASP A 226 -1.13 -8.25 4.87
CA ASP A 226 -0.44 -9.26 4.03
C ASP A 226 0.97 -9.55 4.54
N ARG A 227 1.63 -8.55 5.13
CA ARG A 227 2.95 -8.71 5.77
C ARG A 227 2.85 -9.58 7.03
N LEU A 228 1.80 -9.40 7.83
CA LEU A 228 1.55 -10.13 9.07
C LEU A 228 0.12 -10.68 9.10
N PRO A 229 -0.14 -11.86 8.50
CA PRO A 229 -1.48 -12.47 8.52
C PRO A 229 -2.03 -12.74 9.93
N GLN A 230 -1.15 -12.77 10.94
CA GLN A 230 -1.54 -12.92 12.35
C GLN A 230 -2.37 -11.76 12.88
N VAL A 231 -2.36 -10.59 12.22
CA VAL A 231 -3.21 -9.44 12.59
C VAL A 231 -4.67 -9.87 12.71
N CYS A 232 -5.14 -10.72 11.79
CA CYS A 232 -6.51 -11.23 11.80
C CYS A 232 -6.87 -12.14 12.98
N LYS A 233 -5.90 -12.67 13.75
CA LYS A 233 -6.19 -13.55 14.89
C LYS A 233 -6.88 -12.85 16.06
N SER A 234 -6.80 -11.53 16.15
CA SER A 234 -7.45 -10.76 17.23
C SER A 234 -8.55 -9.82 16.73
N CYS A 235 -9.02 -10.06 15.50
CA CYS A 235 -10.13 -9.35 14.87
C CYS A 235 -11.41 -10.19 14.98
N ASP A 236 -12.56 -9.54 14.92
CA ASP A 236 -13.85 -10.25 14.92
C ASP A 236 -14.05 -11.02 13.60
N SER A 237 -13.49 -10.50 12.52
CA SER A 237 -13.48 -11.11 11.20
C SER A 237 -12.27 -10.60 10.40
N CYS A 238 -11.94 -11.30 9.32
CA CYS A 238 -10.79 -11.03 8.47
C CYS A 238 -11.24 -10.93 7.02
N ILE A 239 -10.94 -9.81 6.37
CA ILE A 239 -11.28 -9.56 4.97
C ILE A 239 -9.97 -9.31 4.22
N ASP A 240 -9.57 -10.22 3.32
CA ASP A 240 -8.32 -10.13 2.55
C ASP A 240 -7.06 -9.87 3.41
N ASN A 241 -6.95 -10.59 4.52
CA ASN A 241 -5.93 -10.42 5.57
C ASN A 241 -5.98 -9.09 6.32
N GLN A 242 -7.02 -8.27 6.13
CA GLN A 242 -7.22 -7.03 6.85
C GLN A 242 -8.20 -7.23 8.00
N CYS A 243 -7.95 -6.51 9.10
CA CYS A 243 -8.76 -6.61 10.31
C CYS A 243 -10.14 -5.99 10.09
N GLY A 244 -11.18 -6.82 10.15
CA GLY A 244 -12.57 -6.40 10.05
C GLY A 244 -13.26 -6.36 11.43
N SER A 245 -14.21 -5.44 11.56
CA SER A 245 -15.13 -5.35 12.69
C SER A 245 -16.56 -5.54 12.22
N LYS A 246 -17.41 -6.22 12.99
CA LYS A 246 -18.84 -6.35 12.66
C LYS A 246 -19.52 -4.99 12.73
N TYR A 247 -20.49 -4.73 11.85
CA TYR A 247 -21.17 -3.43 11.80
C TYR A 247 -21.79 -3.03 13.14
N ASP A 248 -22.38 -4.00 13.83
CA ASP A 248 -23.08 -3.79 15.10
C ASP A 248 -22.10 -3.45 16.25
N ASP A 249 -20.81 -3.81 16.09
CA ASP A 249 -19.75 -3.56 17.07
C ASP A 249 -18.90 -2.31 16.75
N MET A 250 -19.14 -1.68 15.60
CA MET A 250 -18.39 -0.49 15.19
C MET A 250 -18.82 0.74 16.00
N GLN A 251 -17.89 1.32 16.76
CA GLN A 251 -18.10 2.63 17.37
C GLN A 251 -17.75 3.72 16.36
N CYS A 252 -18.77 4.23 15.67
CA CYS A 252 -18.65 5.35 14.76
C CYS A 252 -18.53 6.69 15.51
N ASP A 253 -17.84 7.68 14.92
CA ASP A 253 -17.83 9.03 15.47
C ASP A 253 -19.24 9.64 15.38
N VAL A 254 -19.78 10.11 16.51
CA VAL A 254 -21.11 10.73 16.57
C VAL A 254 -21.16 11.92 15.61
N GLY A 255 -22.09 11.89 14.64
CA GLY A 255 -22.26 12.93 13.62
C GLY A 255 -21.40 12.77 12.37
N ASN A 256 -20.32 11.98 12.40
CA ASN A 256 -19.42 11.78 11.26
C ASN A 256 -19.46 10.36 10.67
N GLY A 257 -20.21 9.46 11.30
CA GLY A 257 -20.34 8.07 10.90
C GLY A 257 -19.03 7.29 11.00
N CYS A 258 -19.05 6.06 10.53
CA CYS A 258 -17.86 5.24 10.47
C CYS A 258 -16.95 5.66 9.31
N GLN A 259 -15.69 5.96 9.64
CA GLN A 259 -14.70 6.48 8.70
C GLN A 259 -13.69 5.40 8.34
N LEU A 260 -13.34 5.32 7.06
CA LEU A 260 -12.21 4.51 6.65
C LEU A 260 -10.89 5.25 6.93
N LYS A 261 -9.98 4.61 7.67
CA LYS A 261 -8.66 5.18 8.01
C LYS A 261 -7.57 4.50 7.21
N ILE A 262 -6.72 5.26 6.56
CA ILE A 262 -5.53 4.75 5.88
C ILE A 262 -4.30 5.21 6.63
N MET A 263 -3.49 4.27 7.08
CA MET A 263 -2.26 4.51 7.81
C MET A 263 -1.08 4.21 6.90
N VAL A 264 -0.06 5.06 6.92
CA VAL A 264 1.17 4.86 6.16
C VAL A 264 2.35 4.87 7.14
N ALA A 265 3.21 3.86 7.02
CA ALA A 265 4.43 3.74 7.79
C ALA A 265 5.60 3.34 6.91
N TRP A 266 6.80 3.64 7.40
CA TRP A 266 8.06 3.46 6.69
C TRP A 266 8.95 2.48 7.47
N ALA A 267 9.52 1.53 6.75
CA ALA A 267 10.48 0.55 7.26
C ALA A 267 11.81 0.66 6.50
N GLY A 268 12.90 0.18 7.11
CA GLY A 268 14.23 0.18 6.50
C GLY A 268 15.03 1.43 6.84
N GLN A 269 15.76 1.98 5.87
CA GLN A 269 16.72 3.07 6.11
C GLN A 269 16.54 4.23 5.11
N ASP A 270 16.62 5.47 5.60
CA ASP A 270 16.55 6.67 4.77
C ASP A 270 17.87 6.95 4.02
N LYS A 271 17.92 8.02 3.22
CA LYS A 271 19.12 8.39 2.43
C LYS A 271 20.36 8.67 3.28
N ASN A 272 20.19 8.99 4.56
CA ASN A 272 21.26 9.27 5.51
C ASN A 272 21.61 8.02 6.34
N ASN A 273 21.16 6.83 5.91
CA ASN A 273 21.37 5.56 6.59
C ASN A 273 20.76 5.51 8.00
N GLN A 274 19.75 6.34 8.27
CA GLN A 274 19.04 6.35 9.54
C GLN A 274 17.86 5.35 9.49
N PRO A 275 17.68 4.51 10.51
CA PRO A 275 16.57 3.56 10.54
C PRO A 275 15.24 4.30 10.66
N CYS A 276 14.26 3.88 9.88
CA CYS A 276 12.89 4.37 9.99
C CYS A 276 12.25 3.88 11.29
N GLN A 277 11.60 4.78 12.01
CA GLN A 277 10.92 4.58 13.29
C GLN A 277 9.40 4.43 13.14
N SER A 278 8.79 4.98 12.08
CA SER A 278 7.33 4.97 11.89
C SER A 278 6.73 3.57 11.80
N ILE A 279 7.48 2.55 11.34
CA ILE A 279 7.02 1.14 11.37
C ILE A 279 6.63 0.68 12.77
N ASN A 280 7.28 1.18 13.82
CA ASN A 280 6.96 0.80 15.20
C ASN A 280 5.63 1.42 15.69
N LYS A 281 5.05 2.35 14.93
CA LYS A 281 3.81 3.05 15.25
C LYS A 281 2.57 2.45 14.59
N ILE A 282 2.70 1.36 13.82
CA ILE A 282 1.54 0.72 13.18
C ILE A 282 0.74 -0.13 14.18
N PRO A 283 -0.59 -0.25 14.00
CA PRO A 283 -1.46 -1.03 14.89
C PRO A 283 -1.01 -2.48 15.15
N SER A 284 -0.56 -3.19 14.12
CA SER A 284 -0.16 -4.61 14.25
C SER A 284 1.02 -4.83 15.19
N ASN A 285 1.90 -3.83 15.35
CA ASN A 285 3.01 -3.90 16.28
C ASN A 285 2.58 -3.63 17.72
N PHE A 286 1.54 -2.81 17.94
CA PHE A 286 0.97 -2.56 19.27
C PHE A 286 0.10 -3.70 19.77
N GLN A 287 -0.57 -4.45 18.88
CA GLN A 287 -1.38 -5.61 19.26
C GLN A 287 -0.59 -6.64 20.08
N LYS A 288 0.72 -6.75 19.86
CA LYS A 288 1.59 -7.63 20.65
C LYS A 288 1.65 -7.26 22.13
N TYR A 289 1.36 -6.02 22.49
CA TYR A 289 1.55 -5.46 23.82
C TYR A 289 0.29 -4.79 24.41
N SER A 290 -0.81 -4.74 23.65
CA SER A 290 -2.06 -4.07 24.03
C SER A 290 -3.11 -5.09 24.44
N ALA A 291 -3.77 -4.86 25.58
CA ALA A 291 -4.99 -5.58 25.98
C ALA A 291 -6.23 -5.12 25.20
N THR A 292 -6.17 -3.94 24.57
CA THR A 292 -7.25 -3.40 23.74
C THR A 292 -7.21 -4.08 22.37
N SER A 293 -8.32 -4.70 21.97
CA SER A 293 -8.44 -5.34 20.65
C SER A 293 -8.26 -4.30 19.53
N ILE A 294 -7.56 -4.72 18.49
CA ILE A 294 -7.25 -3.95 17.27
C ILE A 294 -8.52 -3.42 16.58
N LYS A 295 -9.69 -4.01 16.83
CA LYS A 295 -10.98 -3.51 16.34
C LYS A 295 -11.35 -2.11 16.86
N ASN A 296 -10.91 -1.76 18.07
CA ASN A 296 -11.18 -0.45 18.67
C ASN A 296 -10.16 0.63 18.26
N ILE A 297 -9.11 0.28 17.52
CA ILE A 297 -8.11 1.24 17.04
C ILE A 297 -8.74 2.23 16.05
N GLY A 298 -9.74 1.79 15.29
CA GLY A 298 -10.51 2.65 14.41
C GLY A 298 -11.41 3.67 15.12
N THR A 299 -11.63 3.57 16.44
CA THR A 299 -12.68 4.34 17.14
C THR A 299 -12.13 5.44 18.06
N GLY A 300 -10.84 5.41 18.41
CA GLY A 300 -10.25 6.37 19.35
C GLY A 300 -8.78 6.73 19.16
N LEU A 301 -8.06 6.15 18.18
CA LEU A 301 -6.60 6.36 18.12
C LEU A 301 -6.18 7.82 17.96
N LEU A 302 -7.00 8.66 17.33
CA LEU A 302 -6.61 10.05 17.11
C LEU A 302 -6.73 10.90 18.37
N SER A 303 -7.62 10.55 19.32
CA SER A 303 -7.58 11.14 20.65
C SER A 303 -6.49 10.50 21.51
N ASP A 304 -6.39 9.17 21.53
CA ASP A 304 -5.52 8.48 22.48
C ASP A 304 -4.02 8.47 22.10
N PHE A 305 -3.66 8.58 20.82
CA PHE A 305 -2.26 8.72 20.41
C PHE A 305 -1.83 10.19 20.28
N PHE A 306 -2.61 11.08 19.65
CA PHE A 306 -2.16 12.46 19.48
C PHE A 306 -2.30 13.31 20.75
N TYR A 307 -3.32 13.10 21.59
CA TYR A 307 -3.45 13.89 22.83
C TYR A 307 -2.66 13.34 24.03
N ARG A 308 -2.16 12.09 24.00
CA ARG A 308 -1.19 11.61 25.00
C ARG A 308 0.27 11.75 24.60
N ILE A 309 0.57 12.01 23.32
CA ILE A 309 1.86 12.57 22.89
C ILE A 309 1.81 14.09 23.14
N ASN A 310 1.75 14.46 24.42
CA ASN A 310 1.73 15.84 24.91
C ASN A 310 2.99 16.59 24.44
N ASP A 311 2.77 17.68 23.69
CA ASP A 311 3.51 18.95 23.50
C ASP A 311 5.05 19.08 23.59
N ASN A 312 5.81 18.10 24.08
CA ASN A 312 7.27 18.14 24.17
C ASN A 312 8.01 17.24 23.16
N ASN A 313 7.32 16.27 22.52
CA ASN A 313 7.96 15.34 21.57
C ASN A 313 7.65 15.64 20.10
N ASN A 314 6.89 16.69 19.81
CA ASN A 314 6.45 17.05 18.45
C ASN A 314 7.27 18.19 17.80
N ASN A 315 8.33 18.67 18.46
CA ASN A 315 9.30 19.57 17.83
C ASN A 315 10.64 18.84 17.63
N PRO A 316 10.95 18.36 16.42
CA PRO A 316 12.25 17.75 16.12
C PRO A 316 13.42 18.77 16.13
N ASN A 317 13.17 20.07 16.34
CA ASN A 317 14.24 21.05 16.58
C ASN A 317 14.69 21.12 18.04
N THR A 318 14.11 20.30 18.92
CA THR A 318 14.47 20.23 20.35
C THR A 318 14.84 18.81 20.82
N ALA A 319 15.08 17.88 19.89
CA ALA A 319 15.63 16.55 20.17
C ALA A 319 17.09 16.45 19.73
#